data_AF-A0A1W9RW28-F1
#
_entry.id   AF-A0A1W9RW28-F1
#
_cell.length_a   1.000
_cell.length_b   1.000
_cell.length_c   1.000
_cell.angle_alpha   90.00
_cell.angle_beta   90.00
_cell.angle_gamma   90.00
#
_symmetry.space_group_name_H-M   'P 1'
#
loop_
_entity.id
_entity.type
_entity.pdbx_description
1 polymer ?
#
loop_
_entity_poly.entity_id
_entity_poly.type
_entity_poly.pdbx_seq_one_letter_code
_entity_poly.pdbx_strand_id
1 'polypeptide(L)' 'MCVDVCPYSAISLVEKKVLGKLSSVAEVNPALCKGCGACAASCRSGSIDLAGFSNREIMEEMVALVWR' A
#
# COMPACT_ATOMS: atom_id res chain seq x y z
N MET A 1 8.35 -3.57 -7.61
CA MET A 1 8.10 -4.48 -6.47
C MET A 1 6.63 -4.67 -6.18
N CYS A 2 5.83 -3.66 -5.79
CA CYS A 2 4.40 -3.85 -5.51
C CYS A 2 3.61 -4.45 -6.69
N VAL A 3 3.96 -4.06 -7.93
CA VAL A 3 3.42 -4.63 -9.18
C VAL A 3 3.75 -6.13 -9.27
N ASP A 4 5.01 -6.50 -9.06
CA ASP A 4 5.53 -7.86 -9.25
C ASP A 4 4.99 -8.85 -8.21
N VAL A 5 4.69 -8.38 -6.98
CA VAL A 5 4.19 -9.23 -5.89
C VAL A 5 2.67 -9.42 -5.92
N CYS A 6 1.93 -8.71 -6.77
CA CYS A 6 0.48 -8.82 -6.81
C CYS A 6 0.05 -10.05 -7.64
N PRO A 7 -0.51 -11.11 -7.03
CA PRO A 7 -0.90 -12.31 -7.76
C PRO A 7 -2.15 -12.11 -8.64
N TYR A 8 -2.82 -10.97 -8.51
CA TYR A 8 -4.06 -10.64 -9.23
C TYR A 8 -3.85 -9.58 -10.31
N SER A 9 -2.59 -9.16 -10.54
CA SER A 9 -2.25 -8.08 -11.49
C SER A 9 -3.08 -6.81 -11.29
N ALA A 10 -3.42 -6.51 -10.04
CA ALA A 10 -4.29 -5.39 -9.69
C ALA A 10 -3.54 -4.04 -9.62
N ILE A 11 -2.23 -4.00 -9.90
CA ILE A 11 -1.39 -2.82 -9.68
C ILE A 11 -0.62 -2.50 -10.97
N SER A 12 -0.65 -1.24 -11.39
CA SER A 12 0.11 -0.71 -12.53
C SER A 12 0.90 0.54 -12.16
N LEU A 13 1.95 0.85 -12.92
CA LEU A 13 2.67 2.13 -12.80
C LEU A 13 2.04 3.17 -13.71
N VAL A 14 1.82 4.37 -13.16
CA VAL A 14 1.25 5.51 -13.87
C VAL A 14 2.10 6.76 -13.58
N GLU A 15 2.22 7.64 -14.56
CA GLU A 15 2.89 8.93 -14.38
C GLU A 15 1.94 9.92 -13.70
N LYS A 16 2.33 10.45 -12.54
CA LYS A 16 1.57 11.51 -11.83
C LYS A 16 2.50 12.61 -11.37
N LYS A 17 1.95 13.81 -11.23
CA LYS A 17 2.67 14.95 -10.66
C LYS A 17 2.65 14.85 -9.13
N VAL A 18 3.80 14.53 -8.54
CA VAL A 18 4.00 14.43 -7.09
C VAL A 18 4.97 15.53 -6.66
N LEU A 19 4.56 16.38 -5.72
CA LEU A 19 5.37 17.51 -5.23
C LEU A 19 5.94 18.39 -6.36
N GLY A 20 5.15 18.62 -7.41
CA GLY A 20 5.54 19.44 -8.55
C GLY A 20 6.37 18.74 -9.63
N LYS A 21 6.80 17.50 -9.42
CA LYS A 21 7.60 16.72 -10.38
C LYS A 21 6.78 15.57 -10.96
N LEU A 22 6.99 15.24 -12.24
CA LEU A 22 6.48 14.00 -12.81
C LEU A 22 7.21 12.82 -12.17
N SER A 23 6.44 11.82 -11.74
CA SER A 23 6.96 10.63 -11.08
C SER A 23 6.08 9.44 -11.40
N SER A 24 6.73 8.32 -11.69
CA SER A 24 6.08 7.02 -11.82
C SER A 24 5.63 6.54 -10.44
N VAL A 25 4.32 6.38 -10.26
CA VAL A 25 3.70 5.91 -9.02
C VAL A 25 2.87 4.65 -9.27
N ALA A 26 2.72 3.82 -8.24
CA ALA A 26 1.84 2.66 -8.31
C ALA A 26 0.37 3.08 -8.11
N GLU A 27 -0.51 2.53 -8.93
CA GLU A 27 -1.96 2.70 -8.83
C GLU A 27 -2.63 1.32 -8.76
N VAL A 28 -3.59 1.18 -7.86
CA VAL A 28 -4.31 -0.07 -7.61
C VAL A 28 -5.68 0.01 -8.27
N ASN A 29 -6.03 -1.03 -9.05
CA ASN A 29 -7.38 -1.25 -9.54
C ASN A 29 -8.21 -1.98 -8.46
N PRO A 30 -9.19 -1.32 -7.81
CA PRO A 30 -9.98 -1.91 -6.74
C PRO A 30 -10.87 -3.07 -7.21
N ALA A 31 -11.24 -3.13 -8.49
CA ALA A 31 -12.07 -4.23 -9.03
C ALA A 31 -11.31 -5.56 -9.09
N LEU A 32 -9.98 -5.53 -9.23
CA LEU A 32 -9.13 -6.71 -9.28
C LEU A 32 -8.52 -7.06 -7.92
N CYS A 33 -8.37 -6.08 -7.02
CA CYS A 33 -7.77 -6.27 -5.71
C CYS A 33 -8.59 -7.22 -4.83
N LYS A 34 -7.94 -8.26 -4.27
CA LYS A 34 -8.56 -9.21 -3.32
C LYS A 34 -8.14 -9.01 -1.87
N GLY A 35 -7.40 -7.94 -1.57
CA GLY A 35 -7.02 -7.60 -0.20
C GLY A 35 -5.99 -8.52 0.46
N CYS A 36 -5.14 -9.23 -0.30
CA CYS A 36 -4.14 -10.15 0.28
C CYS A 36 -2.99 -9.48 1.06
N GLY A 37 -2.83 -8.16 0.96
CA GLY A 37 -1.82 -7.41 1.74
C GLY A 37 -0.36 -7.51 1.29
N ALA A 38 -0.01 -8.37 0.33
CA ALA A 38 1.39 -8.57 -0.10
C ALA A 38 2.08 -7.28 -0.59
N CYS A 39 1.34 -6.42 -1.30
CA CYS A 39 1.84 -5.13 -1.76
C CYS A 39 2.15 -4.18 -0.60
N ALA A 40 1.28 -4.09 0.40
CA ALA A 40 1.48 -3.26 1.60
C ALA A 40 2.70 -3.71 2.41
N ALA A 41 2.81 -5.01 2.67
CA ALA A 41 3.94 -5.58 3.42
C ALA A 41 5.30 -5.39 2.72
N SER A 42 5.33 -5.42 1.38
CA SER A 42 6.57 -5.26 0.59
C SER A 42 6.94 -3.80 0.28
N CYS A 43 6.08 -2.84 0.62
CA CYS A 43 6.23 -1.46 0.18
C CYS A 43 7.29 -0.73 1.01
N ARG A 44 8.50 -0.61 0.46
CA ARG A 44 9.61 0.15 1.10
C ARG A 44 9.28 1.62 1.39
N SER A 45 8.45 2.25 0.57
CA SER A 45 8.08 3.66 0.76
C SER A 45 6.91 3.84 1.74
N GLY A 46 6.27 2.76 2.18
CA GLY A 46 5.07 2.82 3.03
C GLY A 46 3.87 3.52 2.37
N SER A 47 3.86 3.66 1.05
CA SER A 47 2.86 4.48 0.33
C SER A 47 1.55 3.76 0.00
N ILE A 48 1.42 2.49 0.38
CA ILE A 48 0.24 1.66 0.10
C ILE A 48 -0.19 0.99 1.41
N ASP A 49 -1.47 1.17 1.75
CA ASP A 49 -2.11 0.53 2.89
C ASP A 49 -3.11 -0.54 2.41
N LEU A 50 -3.39 -1.50 3.28
CA LEU A 50 -4.50 -2.41 3.12
C LEU A 50 -5.74 -1.82 3.82
N ALA A 51 -6.88 -1.77 3.14
CA ALA A 51 -8.10 -1.21 3.71
C ALA A 51 -8.50 -1.94 5.00
N GLY A 52 -8.71 -1.17 6.09
CA GLY A 52 -8.99 -1.68 7.43
C GLY A 52 -7.78 -2.20 8.22
N PHE A 53 -6.58 -2.13 7.62
CA PHE A 53 -5.31 -2.55 8.21
C PHE A 53 -4.19 -1.60 7.78
N SER A 54 -4.44 -0.29 7.86
CA SER A 54 -3.39 0.69 7.59
C SER A 54 -2.27 0.57 8.62
N ASN A 55 -1.04 0.91 8.23
CA ASN A 55 0.08 0.88 9.16
C ASN A 55 -0.20 1.72 10.41
N ARG A 56 -0.91 2.84 10.26
CA ARG A 56 -1.29 3.69 11.39
C ARG A 56 -2.24 2.98 12.36
N GLU A 57 -3.31 2.37 11.87
CA GLU A 57 -4.28 1.65 12.71
C GLU A 57 -3.60 0.52 13.49
N ILE A 58 -2.73 -0.24 12.83
CA ILE A 58 -1.97 -1.33 13.47
C ILE A 58 -1.03 -0.78 14.55
N MET A 59 -0.32 0.31 14.28
CA MET A 59 0.58 0.95 15.25
C MET A 59 -0.19 1.49 16.46
N GLU A 60 -1.36 2.10 16.25
CA GLU A 60 -2.22 2.59 17.32
C GLU A 60 -2.68 1.44 18.24
N GLU A 61 -3.09 0.31 17.67
CA GLU A 61 -3.47 -0.88 18.45
C GLU A 61 -2.28 -1.46 19.24
N MET A 62 -1.09 -1.53 18.63
CA MET A 62 0.12 -1.98 19.34
C MET A 62 0.48 -1.06 20.51
N VAL A 63 0.44 0.26 20.32
CA VAL A 63 0.73 1.22 21.39
C VAL A 63 -0.26 1.05 22.55
N ALA A 64 -1.55 0.89 22.24
CA ALA A 64 -2.59 0.68 23.25
C ALA A 64 -2.37 -0.61 24.08
N LEU A 65 -1.80 -1.65 23.49
CA LEU A 65 -1.52 -2.93 24.17
C LEU A 65 -0.20 -2.93 24.94
N VAL A 66 0.85 -2.28 24.42
CA VAL A 66 2.20 -2.31 25.01
C VAL A 66 2.35 -1.29 26.15
N TRP A 67 1.68 -0.14 26.06
CA TRP A 67 1.79 0.95 27.06
C TRP A 67 0.65 0.94 28.07
N ARG A 68 0.14 -0.25 28.37
CA ARG A 68 -0.90 -0.45 29.38
C ARG A 68 -0.32 -0.66 30.77
#